data_AF-A0A3D2JL73-F1
#
_entry.id   AF-A0A3D2JL73-F1
#
_cell.length_a   1.000
_cell.length_b   1.000
_cell.length_c   1.000
_cell.angle_alpha   90.00
_cell.angle_beta   90.00
_cell.angle_gamma   90.00
#
_symmetry.space_group_name_H-M   'P 1'
#
loop_
_entity.id
_entity.type
_entity.pdbx_description
1 polymer ?
#
loop_
_entity_poly.entity_id
_entity_poly.type
_entity_poly.pdbx_seq_one_letter_code
_entity_poly.pdbx_strand_id
1 'polypeptide(L)'
;DLIIDDVPETITISCFDPIRREVARVALDRLIQDGRIHPARIEEAVENSRSEVDETVRRAGQKAMFDADVKGLHPELVKLVGRLKYRYSYGENVLQHSVEVGLVAGILASQVGADPQVAKTAGFLHDIGKAVTHEVDGPHAEIGADIAKRYGQIDRVVTGIREHHDREMTTVESFLVAAADAIS
;
A
#
# COMPACT_ATOMS: atom_id res chain seq x y z
N ASP A 1 -11.21 8.89 22.95
CA ASP A 1 -11.03 8.45 24.34
C ASP A 1 -9.61 7.98 24.58
N LEU A 2 -8.94 8.56 25.58
CA LEU A 2 -7.65 8.09 26.07
C LEU A 2 -7.95 7.00 27.10
N ILE A 3 -7.88 5.74 26.67
CA ILE A 3 -7.97 4.60 27.57
C ILE A 3 -6.59 4.47 28.21
N ILE A 4 -6.49 4.76 29.51
CA ILE A 4 -5.31 4.45 30.31
C ILE A 4 -5.48 3.00 30.74
N ASP A 5 -4.72 2.11 30.11
CA ASP A 5 -4.68 0.69 30.45
C ASP A 5 -3.73 0.50 31.66
N ASP A 6 -4.18 -0.22 32.70
CA ASP A 6 -3.51 -0.32 34.00
C ASP A 6 -2.33 -1.32 34.02
N VAL A 7 -1.64 -1.51 32.89
CA VAL A 7 -0.41 -2.33 32.81
C VAL A 7 0.81 -1.42 32.98
N PRO A 8 1.55 -1.50 34.10
CA PRO A 8 2.78 -0.73 34.26
C PRO A 8 3.76 -1.05 33.12
N GLU A 9 4.47 -0.03 32.63
CA GLU A 9 5.54 -0.15 31.61
C GLU A 9 5.10 -0.46 30.16
N THR A 10 3.80 -0.51 29.85
CA THR A 10 3.29 -0.73 28.48
C THR A 10 2.58 0.50 27.93
N ILE A 11 2.88 0.88 26.67
CA ILE A 11 2.15 1.92 25.93
C ILE A 11 1.44 1.28 24.74
N THR A 12 0.12 1.41 24.69
CA THR A 12 -0.72 0.89 23.60
C THR A 12 -1.01 1.98 22.58
N ILE A 13 -0.70 1.74 21.30
CA ILE A 13 -1.02 2.64 20.19
C ILE A 13 -2.22 2.09 19.41
N SER A 14 -3.36 2.76 19.51
CA SER A 14 -4.57 2.43 18.75
C SER A 14 -4.85 3.48 17.68
N CYS A 15 -4.83 3.08 16.42
CA CYS A 15 -5.19 3.94 15.28
C CYS A 15 -5.53 3.06 14.07
N PHE A 16 -6.59 3.38 13.32
CA PHE A 16 -6.95 2.64 12.09
C PHE A 16 -6.03 2.95 10.92
N ASP A 17 -5.48 4.16 10.85
CA ASP A 17 -4.50 4.55 9.83
C ASP A 17 -3.12 3.99 10.20
N PRO A 18 -2.59 3.05 9.40
CA PRO A 18 -1.28 2.44 9.68
C PRO A 18 -0.14 3.47 9.62
N ILE A 19 -0.24 4.53 8.81
CA ILE A 19 0.80 5.55 8.71
C ILE A 19 0.84 6.38 9.99
N ARG A 20 -0.32 6.87 10.46
CA ARG A 20 -0.39 7.61 11.72
C ARG A 20 0.06 6.76 12.90
N ARG A 21 -0.27 5.45 12.89
CA ARG A 21 0.20 4.50 13.91
C ARG A 21 1.72 4.42 13.93
N GLU A 22 2.35 4.33 12.77
CA GLU A 22 3.80 4.27 12.66
C GLU A 22 4.46 5.59 13.09
N VAL A 23 3.91 6.74 12.67
CA VAL A 23 4.42 8.05 13.12
C VAL A 23 4.38 8.16 14.65
N ALA A 24 3.28 7.73 15.27
CA ALA A 24 3.16 7.70 16.73
C ALA A 24 4.20 6.77 17.37
N ARG A 25 4.42 5.59 16.81
CA ARG A 25 5.42 4.62 17.29
C ARG A 25 6.83 5.22 17.27
N VAL A 26 7.26 5.75 16.12
CA VAL A 26 8.59 6.36 15.96
C VAL A 26 8.77 7.59 16.85
N ALA A 27 7.72 8.42 16.99
CA ALA A 27 7.76 9.59 17.88
C ALA A 27 7.89 9.18 19.36
N LEU A 28 7.15 8.14 19.80
CA LEU A 28 7.25 7.63 21.16
C LEU A 28 8.63 7.03 21.45
N ASP A 29 9.18 6.23 20.53
CA ASP A 29 10.52 5.67 20.67
C ASP A 29 11.57 6.77 20.88
N ARG A 30 11.48 7.87 20.13
CA ARG A 30 12.35 9.05 20.29
C ARG A 30 12.19 9.74 21.64
N LEU A 31 10.96 9.99 22.05
CA LEU A 31 10.66 10.67 23.31
C LEU A 31 11.13 9.87 24.53
N ILE A 32 10.99 8.54 24.46
CA ILE A 32 11.49 7.62 25.49
C ILE A 32 13.01 7.67 25.55
N GLN A 33 13.70 7.69 24.40
CA GLN A 33 15.16 7.78 24.34
C GLN A 33 15.71 9.12 24.85
N ASP A 34 15.03 10.25 24.59
CA ASP A 34 15.40 11.57 25.11
C ASP A 34 15.20 11.65 26.65
N GLY A 35 14.17 10.98 27.18
CA GLY A 35 13.85 10.97 28.61
C GLY A 35 13.22 12.27 29.11
N ARG A 36 12.97 13.23 28.21
CA ARG A 36 12.31 14.53 28.49
C ARG A 36 11.05 14.66 27.65
N ILE A 37 9.89 14.53 28.30
CA ILE A 37 8.59 14.59 27.64
C ILE A 37 7.89 15.88 28.05
N HIS A 38 7.89 16.88 27.15
CA HIS A 38 7.16 18.13 27.33
C HIS A 38 6.57 18.60 25.98
N PRO A 39 5.54 19.47 25.96
CA PRO A 39 4.76 19.78 24.76
C PRO A 39 5.58 20.10 23.51
N ALA A 40 6.54 21.04 23.60
CA ALA A 40 7.38 21.41 22.46
C ALA A 40 8.21 20.23 21.88
N ARG A 41 8.69 19.30 22.72
CA ARG A 41 9.43 18.11 22.27
C ARG A 41 8.52 17.08 21.63
N ILE A 42 7.30 16.95 22.13
CA ILE A 42 6.30 16.05 21.52
C ILE A 42 6.00 16.52 20.10
N GLU A 43 5.74 17.81 19.91
CA GLU A 43 5.49 18.41 18.60
C GLU A 43 6.68 18.19 17.64
N GLU A 44 7.90 18.49 18.10
CA GLU A 44 9.12 18.28 17.32
C GLU A 44 9.34 16.80 16.95
N ALA A 45 9.17 15.88 17.92
CA ALA A 45 9.32 14.45 17.70
C ALA A 45 8.31 13.93 16.67
N VAL A 46 7.05 14.37 16.76
CA VAL A 46 6.00 13.97 15.81
C VAL A 46 6.30 14.48 14.40
N GLU A 47 6.73 15.72 14.23
CA GLU A 47 7.05 16.29 12.91
C GLU A 47 8.26 15.60 12.27
N ASN A 48 9.32 15.34 13.05
CA ASN A 48 10.48 14.58 12.60
C ASN A 48 10.11 13.14 12.24
N SER A 49 9.24 12.49 13.02
CA SER A 49 8.79 11.12 12.76
C SER A 49 7.91 11.05 11.52
N ARG A 50 7.08 12.07 11.29
CA ARG A 50 6.28 12.18 10.07
C ARG A 50 7.18 12.26 8.83
N SER A 51 8.21 13.11 8.87
CA SER A 51 9.16 13.27 7.76
C SER A 51 9.91 11.96 7.46
N GLU A 52 10.36 11.25 8.48
CA GLU A 52 11.05 9.96 8.34
C GLU A 52 10.16 8.85 7.78
N VAL A 53 8.92 8.75 8.28
CA VAL A 53 7.95 7.76 7.78
C VAL A 53 7.59 8.07 6.33
N ASP A 54 7.39 9.34 5.97
CA ASP A 54 7.14 9.75 4.58
C ASP A 54 8.31 9.39 3.64
N GLU A 55 9.56 9.57 4.08
CA GLU A 55 10.74 9.14 3.31
C GLU A 55 10.77 7.61 3.15
N THR A 56 10.51 6.88 4.24
CA THR A 56 10.46 5.41 4.23
C THR A 56 9.38 4.89 3.28
N VAL A 57 8.20 5.50 3.28
CA VAL A 57 7.11 5.21 2.33
C VAL A 57 7.57 5.41 0.89
N ARG A 58 8.16 6.57 0.57
CA ARG A 58 8.64 6.85 -0.80
C ARG A 58 9.68 5.83 -1.26
N ARG A 59 10.67 5.53 -0.41
CA ARG A 59 11.71 4.54 -0.70
C ARG A 59 11.14 3.13 -0.89
N ALA A 60 10.18 2.74 -0.05
CA ALA A 60 9.53 1.44 -0.15
C ALA A 60 8.76 1.29 -1.46
N GLY A 61 7.98 2.31 -1.85
CA GLY A 61 7.27 2.32 -3.12
C GLY A 61 8.20 2.26 -4.33
N GLN A 62 9.29 3.03 -4.32
CA GLN A 62 10.30 3.00 -5.39
C GLN A 62 10.96 1.63 -5.51
N LYS A 63 11.34 1.03 -4.37
CA LYS A 63 11.93 -0.31 -4.35
C LYS A 63 10.94 -1.35 -4.88
N ALA A 64 9.69 -1.33 -4.41
CA ALA A 64 8.66 -2.28 -4.85
C ALA A 64 8.38 -2.17 -6.35
N MET A 65 8.29 -0.94 -6.88
CA MET A 65 8.12 -0.70 -8.32
C MET A 65 9.31 -1.27 -9.12
N PHE A 66 10.54 -1.09 -8.62
CA PHE A 66 11.74 -1.66 -9.23
C PHE A 66 11.74 -3.19 -9.18
N ASP A 67 11.45 -3.79 -8.03
CA ASP A 67 11.45 -5.24 -7.82
C ASP A 67 10.38 -5.93 -8.69
N ALA A 68 9.22 -5.28 -8.87
CA ALA A 68 8.16 -5.77 -9.75
C ALA A 68 8.48 -5.55 -11.25
N ASP A 69 9.54 -4.81 -11.61
CA ASP A 69 9.86 -4.34 -12.97
C ASP A 69 8.67 -3.59 -13.62
N VAL A 70 8.00 -2.74 -12.83
CA VAL A 70 6.96 -1.81 -13.29
C VAL A 70 7.60 -0.45 -13.60
N LYS A 71 7.22 0.18 -14.71
CA LYS A 71 7.85 1.42 -15.19
C LYS A 71 6.84 2.52 -15.41
N GLY A 72 7.29 3.77 -15.24
CA GLY A 72 6.50 4.95 -15.63
C GLY A 72 5.30 5.25 -14.75
N LEU A 73 5.25 4.76 -13.51
CA LEU A 73 4.20 5.16 -12.56
C LEU A 73 4.36 6.62 -12.15
N HIS A 74 3.22 7.29 -12.01
CA HIS A 74 3.17 8.63 -11.43
C HIS A 74 3.72 8.63 -9.99
N PRO A 75 4.48 9.63 -9.55
CA PRO A 75 5.06 9.67 -8.20
C PRO A 75 4.06 9.47 -7.06
N GLU A 76 2.83 9.96 -7.21
CA GLU A 76 1.76 9.74 -6.22
C GLU A 76 1.31 8.27 -6.15
N LEU A 77 1.28 7.53 -7.26
CA LEU A 77 1.01 6.08 -7.23
C LEU A 77 2.13 5.36 -6.48
N VAL A 78 3.39 5.73 -6.76
CA VAL A 78 4.56 5.17 -6.06
C VAL A 78 4.48 5.43 -4.56
N LYS A 79 4.09 6.64 -4.15
CA LYS A 79 3.89 7.00 -2.74
C LYS A 79 2.77 6.17 -2.10
N LEU A 80 1.63 6.02 -2.77
CA LEU A 80 0.49 5.25 -2.27
C LEU A 80 0.83 3.77 -2.12
N VAL A 81 1.49 3.18 -3.11
CA VAL A 81 2.04 1.82 -3.01
C VAL A 81 2.97 1.70 -1.82
N GLY A 82 3.87 2.66 -1.61
CA GLY A 82 4.75 2.70 -0.45
C GLY A 82 4.02 2.65 0.90
N ARG A 83 2.80 3.21 1.01
CA ARG A 83 2.00 3.16 2.25
C ARG A 83 1.60 1.72 2.61
N LEU A 84 1.46 0.84 1.61
CA LEU A 84 1.12 -0.57 1.80
C LEU A 84 2.18 -1.32 2.62
N LYS A 85 3.40 -0.78 2.76
CA LYS A 85 4.45 -1.30 3.66
C LYS A 85 3.93 -1.46 5.10
N TYR A 86 3.05 -0.57 5.54
CA TYR A 86 2.51 -0.59 6.90
C TYR A 86 1.11 -1.24 6.97
N ARG A 87 0.64 -1.80 5.86
CA ARG A 87 -0.65 -2.48 5.78
C ARG A 87 -0.44 -3.99 5.78
N TYR A 88 -1.20 -4.67 6.64
CA TYR A 88 -1.26 -6.12 6.66
C TYR A 88 -2.68 -6.57 6.36
N SER A 89 -2.83 -7.72 5.71
CA SER A 89 -4.09 -8.40 5.45
C SER A 89 -3.84 -9.89 5.53
N TYR A 90 -4.70 -10.63 6.26
CA TYR A 90 -4.54 -12.07 6.49
C TYR A 90 -3.16 -12.51 7.04
N GLY A 91 -2.44 -11.60 7.71
CA GLY A 91 -1.10 -11.85 8.27
C GLY A 91 0.05 -11.47 7.35
N GLU A 92 -0.23 -11.08 6.10
CA GLU A 92 0.77 -10.77 5.09
C GLU A 92 0.89 -9.27 4.83
N ASN A 93 2.08 -8.86 4.40
CA ASN A 93 2.35 -7.47 4.07
C ASN A 93 1.84 -7.14 2.67
N VAL A 94 0.95 -6.16 2.56
CA VAL A 94 0.26 -5.87 1.28
C VAL A 94 1.21 -5.33 0.20
N LEU A 95 2.30 -4.63 0.58
CA LEU A 95 3.30 -4.17 -0.38
C LEU A 95 4.05 -5.34 -1.02
N GLN A 96 4.43 -6.33 -0.20
CA GLN A 96 5.12 -7.52 -0.68
C GLN A 96 4.20 -8.36 -1.57
N HIS A 97 2.97 -8.58 -1.13
CA HIS A 97 1.91 -9.21 -1.93
C HIS A 97 1.73 -8.55 -3.30
N SER A 98 1.67 -7.22 -3.32
CA SER A 98 1.53 -6.46 -4.59
C SER A 98 2.70 -6.72 -5.55
N VAL A 99 3.93 -6.83 -5.05
CA VAL A 99 5.11 -7.17 -5.88
C VAL A 99 4.96 -8.58 -6.45
N GLU A 100 4.60 -9.56 -5.62
CA GLU A 100 4.46 -10.97 -6.01
C GLU A 100 3.35 -11.15 -7.06
N VAL A 101 2.16 -10.60 -6.80
CA VAL A 101 1.03 -10.61 -7.75
C VAL A 101 1.40 -9.96 -9.08
N GLY A 102 2.11 -8.83 -9.07
CA GLY A 102 2.59 -8.19 -10.30
C GLY A 102 3.54 -9.08 -11.10
N LEU A 103 4.48 -9.74 -10.44
CA LEU A 103 5.42 -10.66 -11.09
C LEU A 103 4.70 -11.89 -11.68
N VAL A 104 3.83 -12.53 -10.90
CA VAL A 104 3.07 -13.71 -11.34
C VAL A 104 2.14 -13.37 -12.50
N ALA A 105 1.41 -12.25 -12.43
CA ALA A 105 0.54 -11.80 -13.52
C ALA A 105 1.30 -11.57 -14.82
N GLY A 106 2.50 -10.98 -14.75
CA GLY A 106 3.38 -10.80 -15.92
C GLY A 106 3.89 -12.12 -16.52
N ILE A 107 4.21 -13.11 -15.67
CA ILE A 107 4.60 -14.45 -16.12
C ILE A 107 3.44 -15.13 -16.83
N LEU A 108 2.25 -15.15 -16.22
CA LEU A 108 1.06 -15.78 -16.78
C LEU A 108 0.69 -15.13 -18.13
N ALA A 109 0.71 -13.80 -18.22
CA ALA A 109 0.45 -13.07 -19.46
C ALA A 109 1.37 -13.52 -20.60
N SER A 110 2.65 -13.72 -20.31
CA SER A 110 3.64 -14.16 -21.29
C SER A 110 3.37 -15.58 -21.81
N GLN A 111 2.75 -16.45 -21.01
CA GLN A 111 2.42 -17.82 -21.41
C GLN A 111 1.18 -17.90 -22.32
N VAL A 112 0.26 -16.94 -22.19
CA VAL A 112 -1.02 -16.94 -22.94
C VAL A 112 -1.05 -15.93 -24.08
N GLY A 113 0.05 -15.22 -24.34
CA GLY A 113 0.16 -14.23 -25.41
C GLY A 113 -0.52 -12.89 -25.10
N ALA A 114 -0.82 -12.60 -23.84
CA ALA A 114 -1.29 -11.29 -23.38
C ALA A 114 -0.11 -10.31 -23.18
N ASP A 115 -0.39 -9.05 -22.87
CA ASP A 115 0.66 -8.04 -22.66
C ASP A 115 1.24 -8.16 -21.24
N PRO A 116 2.52 -8.57 -21.07
CA PRO A 116 3.08 -8.80 -19.75
C PRO A 116 3.23 -7.52 -18.92
N GLN A 117 3.45 -6.37 -19.55
CA GLN A 117 3.63 -5.10 -18.84
C GLN A 117 2.29 -4.58 -18.31
N VAL A 118 1.21 -4.76 -19.07
CA VAL A 118 -0.14 -4.38 -18.61
C VAL A 118 -0.57 -5.27 -17.45
N ALA A 119 -0.46 -6.59 -17.58
CA ALA A 119 -0.86 -7.53 -16.52
C ALA A 119 -0.03 -7.32 -15.23
N LYS A 120 1.29 -7.14 -15.38
CA LYS A 120 2.18 -6.84 -14.26
C LYS A 120 1.84 -5.53 -13.56
N THR A 121 1.58 -4.46 -14.32
CA THR A 121 1.22 -3.16 -13.74
C THR A 121 -0.14 -3.23 -13.05
N ALA A 122 -1.12 -3.91 -13.64
CA ALA A 122 -2.43 -4.13 -13.02
C ALA A 122 -2.31 -4.95 -11.73
N GLY A 123 -1.56 -6.06 -11.77
CA GLY A 123 -1.30 -6.90 -10.61
C GLY A 123 -0.54 -6.16 -9.51
N PHE A 124 0.45 -5.34 -9.85
CA PHE A 124 1.17 -4.53 -8.88
C PHE A 124 0.31 -3.46 -8.20
N LEU A 125 -0.74 -2.99 -8.87
CA LEU A 125 -1.61 -1.92 -8.38
C LEU A 125 -2.97 -2.43 -7.87
N HIS A 126 -3.27 -3.73 -7.96
CA HIS A 126 -4.61 -4.29 -7.69
C HIS A 126 -5.15 -3.88 -6.31
N ASP A 127 -4.26 -3.86 -5.32
CA ASP A 127 -4.57 -3.58 -3.92
C ASP A 127 -4.27 -2.13 -3.49
N ILE A 128 -3.90 -1.22 -4.41
CA ILE A 128 -3.49 0.15 -4.07
C ILE A 128 -4.58 0.93 -3.31
N GLY A 129 -5.85 0.59 -3.52
CA GLY A 129 -6.97 1.18 -2.78
C GLY A 129 -6.86 0.98 -1.27
N LYS A 130 -6.26 -0.13 -0.80
CA LYS A 130 -6.05 -0.42 0.64
C LYS A 130 -5.16 0.63 1.33
N ALA A 131 -4.41 1.44 0.57
CA ALA A 131 -3.64 2.55 1.11
C ALA A 131 -4.50 3.69 1.66
N VAL A 132 -5.77 3.80 1.22
CA VAL A 132 -6.67 4.93 1.54
C VAL A 132 -8.07 4.49 1.99
N THR A 133 -8.33 3.20 2.20
CA THR A 133 -9.67 2.70 2.63
C THR A 133 -10.15 3.20 4.00
N HIS A 134 -9.29 3.85 4.79
CA HIS A 134 -9.69 4.53 6.03
C HIS A 134 -10.10 5.99 5.81
N GLU A 135 -9.83 6.54 4.62
CA GLU A 135 -10.15 7.90 4.20
C GLU A 135 -11.34 7.93 3.22
N VAL A 136 -11.54 6.84 2.46
CA VAL A 136 -12.55 6.72 1.41
C VAL A 136 -13.36 5.44 1.61
N ASP A 137 -14.68 5.59 1.70
CA ASP A 137 -15.62 4.46 1.77
C ASP A 137 -15.76 3.79 0.40
N GLY A 138 -15.74 2.46 0.38
CA GLY A 138 -15.98 1.64 -0.82
C GLY A 138 -15.03 0.44 -0.96
N PRO A 139 -15.26 -0.42 -1.97
CA PRO A 139 -14.37 -1.54 -2.27
C PRO A 139 -12.98 -1.05 -2.68
N HIS A 140 -11.91 -1.69 -2.19
CA HIS A 140 -10.55 -1.25 -2.49
C HIS A 140 -10.21 -1.35 -3.98
N ALA A 141 -10.82 -2.30 -4.71
CA ALA A 141 -10.66 -2.48 -6.14
C ALA A 141 -11.19 -1.26 -6.93
N GLU A 142 -12.38 -0.78 -6.59
CA GLU A 142 -12.98 0.41 -7.21
C GLU A 142 -12.16 1.67 -6.91
N ILE A 143 -11.82 1.86 -5.63
CA ILE A 143 -11.00 2.99 -5.18
C ILE A 143 -9.63 2.98 -5.89
N GLY A 144 -8.98 1.82 -5.95
CA GLY A 144 -7.68 1.65 -6.59
C GLY A 144 -7.74 1.95 -8.09
N ALA A 145 -8.79 1.48 -8.77
CA ALA A 145 -9.00 1.75 -10.18
C ALA A 145 -9.22 3.24 -10.47
N ASP A 146 -10.03 3.93 -9.66
CA ASP A 146 -10.27 5.37 -9.81
C ASP A 146 -9.00 6.20 -9.56
N ILE A 147 -8.19 5.80 -8.58
CA ILE A 147 -6.88 6.41 -8.31
C ILE A 147 -5.94 6.21 -9.50
N ALA A 148 -5.81 4.97 -9.99
CA ALA A 148 -4.96 4.64 -11.13
C ALA A 148 -5.36 5.44 -12.37
N LYS A 149 -6.66 5.54 -12.65
CA LYS A 149 -7.21 6.33 -13.76
C LYS A 149 -6.90 7.82 -13.62
N ARG A 150 -7.08 8.39 -12.42
CA ARG A 150 -6.79 9.81 -12.14
C ARG A 150 -5.32 10.15 -12.40
N TYR A 151 -4.41 9.21 -12.14
CA TYR A 151 -2.98 9.37 -12.36
C TYR A 151 -2.49 8.82 -13.72
N GLY A 152 -3.41 8.70 -14.69
CA GLY A 152 -3.06 8.50 -16.10
C GLY A 152 -2.72 7.07 -16.50
N GLN A 153 -3.10 6.06 -15.70
CA GLN A 153 -2.99 4.67 -16.13
C GLN A 153 -3.98 4.37 -17.27
N ILE A 154 -3.57 3.49 -18.18
CA ILE A 154 -4.39 3.09 -19.32
C ILE A 154 -5.59 2.25 -18.86
N ASP A 155 -6.67 2.27 -19.65
CA ASP A 155 -7.93 1.60 -19.29
C ASP A 155 -7.75 0.11 -18.99
N ARG A 156 -6.88 -0.61 -19.71
CA ARG A 156 -6.62 -2.04 -19.44
C ARG A 156 -6.05 -2.30 -18.04
N VAL A 157 -5.15 -1.43 -17.57
CA VAL A 157 -4.60 -1.51 -16.20
C VAL A 157 -5.70 -1.19 -15.19
N VAL A 158 -6.47 -0.13 -15.43
CA VAL A 158 -7.58 0.29 -14.58
C VAL A 158 -8.63 -0.80 -14.45
N THR A 159 -9.00 -1.46 -15.55
CA THR A 159 -9.96 -2.56 -15.57
C THR A 159 -9.44 -3.78 -14.83
N GLY A 160 -8.17 -4.16 -15.03
CA GLY A 160 -7.56 -5.26 -14.27
C GLY A 160 -7.54 -5.02 -12.76
N ILE A 161 -7.31 -3.77 -12.32
CA ILE A 161 -7.43 -3.37 -10.91
C ILE A 161 -8.89 -3.42 -10.44
N ARG A 162 -9.85 -3.00 -11.27
CA ARG A 162 -11.26 -2.92 -10.86
C ARG A 162 -11.90 -4.30 -10.67
N GLU A 163 -11.63 -5.21 -11.60
CA GLU A 163 -12.36 -6.48 -11.74
C GLU A 163 -11.69 -7.66 -11.03
N HIS A 164 -10.55 -7.47 -10.33
CA HIS A 164 -9.78 -8.62 -9.80
C HIS A 164 -10.52 -9.46 -8.74
N HIS A 165 -11.58 -8.92 -8.10
CA HIS A 165 -12.48 -9.67 -7.21
C HIS A 165 -13.84 -10.00 -7.85
N ASP A 166 -14.08 -9.56 -9.09
CA ASP A 166 -15.38 -9.70 -9.75
C ASP A 166 -15.59 -11.12 -10.29
N ARG A 167 -16.85 -11.54 -10.38
CA ARG A 167 -17.20 -12.85 -10.96
C ARG A 167 -17.17 -12.85 -12.48
N GLU A 168 -17.48 -11.71 -13.08
CA GLU A 168 -17.48 -11.50 -14.52
C GLU A 168 -16.36 -10.52 -14.85
N MET A 169 -15.37 -10.98 -15.61
CA MET A 169 -14.20 -10.19 -16.00
C MET A 169 -14.23 -9.94 -17.50
N THR A 170 -13.89 -8.71 -17.91
CA THR A 170 -14.03 -8.26 -19.30
C THR A 170 -12.72 -8.28 -20.08
N THR A 171 -11.58 -8.43 -19.40
CA THR A 171 -10.26 -8.47 -20.04
C THR A 171 -9.46 -9.68 -19.61
N VAL A 172 -8.54 -10.11 -20.49
CA VAL A 172 -7.57 -11.18 -20.15
C VAL A 172 -6.75 -10.77 -18.93
N GLU A 173 -6.34 -9.51 -18.84
CA GLU A 173 -5.59 -9.00 -17.69
C GLU A 173 -6.35 -9.14 -16.37
N SER A 174 -7.66 -8.89 -16.34
CA SER A 174 -8.48 -9.10 -15.14
C SER A 174 -8.39 -10.55 -14.65
N PHE A 175 -8.54 -11.53 -15.56
CA PHE A 175 -8.40 -12.95 -15.22
C PHE A 175 -7.00 -13.30 -14.71
N LEU A 176 -5.96 -12.73 -15.33
CA LEU A 176 -4.57 -13.00 -14.93
C LEU A 176 -4.24 -12.40 -13.57
N VAL A 177 -4.72 -11.20 -13.28
CA VAL A 177 -4.53 -10.54 -11.98
C VAL A 177 -5.24 -11.32 -10.89
N ALA A 178 -6.50 -11.71 -11.11
CA ALA A 178 -7.25 -12.51 -10.12
C ALA A 178 -6.61 -13.89 -9.89
N ALA A 179 -6.12 -14.54 -10.95
CA ALA A 179 -5.39 -15.81 -10.82
C ALA A 179 -4.07 -15.61 -10.05
N ALA A 180 -3.33 -14.53 -10.30
CA ALA A 180 -2.10 -14.21 -9.58
C ALA A 180 -2.35 -13.90 -8.11
N ASP A 181 -3.40 -13.13 -7.80
CA ASP A 181 -3.84 -12.79 -6.43
C ASP A 181 -4.25 -14.04 -5.63
N ALA A 182 -4.87 -15.03 -6.28
CA ALA A 182 -5.25 -16.29 -5.63
C ALA A 182 -4.07 -17.27 -5.42
N ILE A 183 -2.96 -17.09 -6.15
CA ILE A 183 -1.76 -17.94 -6.05
C ILE A 183 -0.78 -17.41 -4.99
N SER A 184 -0.66 -16.09 -4.92
CA SER A 184 0.26 -15.36 -4.04
C SER A 184 -0.26 -15.34 -2.61
#